data_AF-D8PQD0-F1
#
_entry.id   AF-D8PQD0-F1
#
_cell.length_a   1.000
_cell.length_b   1.000
_cell.length_c   1.000
_cell.angle_alpha   90.00
_cell.angle_beta   90.00
_cell.angle_gamma   90.00
#
_symmetry.space_group_name_H-M   'P 1'
#
loop_
_entity.id
_entity.type
_entity.pdbx_description
1 polymer ?
#
loop_
_entity_poly.entity_id
_entity_poly.type
_entity_poly.pdbx_seq_one_letter_code
_entity_poly.pdbx_strand_id
1 'polypeptide(L)'
;SYKLEIDSQPTPSSIFTKTKTTQRSVYDAARQRAGILPGDLKEVLLYNENGEMTEASISNVAFFRESYWVTPPSSTGCLPGVLRAWLLEQGRIREATSRIKKDDVREGEWVMLTNGVHGCRFGKVVGA
;
A
#
# COMPACT_ATOMS: atom_id res chain seq x y z
N SER A 1 -2.96 -2.83 -16.03
CA SER A 1 -2.60 -2.82 -14.59
C SER A 1 -2.91 -1.47 -14.00
N TYR A 2 -3.00 -1.34 -12.68
CA TYR A 2 -3.19 -0.04 -12.03
C TYR A 2 -1.97 0.87 -12.27
N LYS A 3 -2.21 2.18 -12.41
CA LYS A 3 -1.16 3.19 -12.24
C LYS A 3 -1.02 3.52 -10.77
N LEU A 4 0.20 3.47 -10.23
CA LEU A 4 0.47 3.69 -8.81
C LEU A 4 1.33 4.93 -8.64
N GLU A 5 0.85 5.92 -7.91
CA GLU A 5 1.64 7.11 -7.55
C GLU A 5 1.96 7.06 -6.06
N ILE A 6 3.18 7.42 -5.68
CA ILE A 6 3.50 7.62 -4.26
C ILE A 6 2.86 8.96 -3.85
N ASP A 7 2.17 8.98 -2.72
CA ASP A 7 1.56 10.20 -2.21
C ASP A 7 2.62 11.30 -2.05
N SER A 8 2.21 12.56 -2.20
CA SER A 8 3.12 13.70 -2.00
C SER A 8 3.27 14.08 -0.52
N GLN A 9 2.50 13.45 0.38
CA GLN A 9 2.50 13.73 1.81
C GLN A 9 2.48 12.42 2.62
N PRO A 10 3.13 12.40 3.81
CA PRO A 10 3.05 11.24 4.69
C PRO A 10 1.63 11.07 5.24
N THR A 11 1.28 9.83 5.55
CA THR A 11 0.08 9.44 6.28
C THR A 11 0.50 8.93 7.67
N PRO A 12 0.40 9.75 8.73
CA PRO A 12 0.80 9.35 10.06
C PRO A 12 0.03 8.13 10.56
N SER A 13 0.75 7.21 11.21
CA SER A 13 0.12 6.03 11.82
C SER A 13 -0.87 6.44 12.92
N SER A 14 -2.08 5.90 12.88
CA SER A 14 -3.09 6.12 13.92
C SER A 14 -3.94 4.88 14.16
N ILE A 15 -4.87 4.95 15.13
CA ILE A 15 -5.89 3.90 15.30
C ILE A 15 -6.75 3.72 14.05
N PHE A 16 -6.95 4.78 13.26
CA PHE A 16 -7.76 4.77 12.04
C PHE A 16 -7.03 4.19 10.82
N THR A 17 -5.70 4.10 10.86
CA THR A 17 -4.94 3.36 9.84
C THR A 17 -4.84 1.87 10.17
N LYS A 18 -4.77 1.53 11.46
CA LYS A 18 -4.69 0.15 11.96
C LYS A 18 -6.03 -0.56 12.06
N THR A 19 -7.15 0.16 12.00
CA THR A 19 -8.51 -0.40 12.08
C THR A 19 -9.36 0.10 10.93
N LYS A 20 -10.07 -0.81 10.26
CA LYS A 20 -10.96 -0.44 9.15
C LYS A 20 -12.20 0.25 9.73
N THR A 21 -12.31 1.55 9.47
CA THR A 21 -13.45 2.38 9.90
C THR A 21 -13.96 3.24 8.74
N THR A 22 -15.04 3.97 8.98
CA THR A 22 -15.53 5.02 8.08
C THR A 22 -14.74 6.32 8.20
N GLN A 23 -13.90 6.48 9.24
CA GLN A 23 -13.01 7.63 9.37
C GLN A 23 -11.83 7.49 8.40
N ARG A 24 -11.98 8.09 7.22
CA ARG A 24 -11.07 7.87 6.07
C ARG A 24 -10.48 9.14 5.49
N SER A 25 -10.61 10.28 6.18
CA SER A 25 -10.14 11.59 5.68
C SER A 25 -8.70 11.59 5.18
N VAL A 26 -7.78 10.87 5.83
CA VAL A 26 -6.38 10.74 5.38
C VAL A 26 -6.25 10.02 4.04
N TYR A 27 -7.03 8.96 3.84
CA TYR A 27 -7.07 8.19 2.59
C TYR A 27 -7.75 8.99 1.48
N ASP A 28 -8.84 9.67 1.80
CA ASP A 28 -9.59 10.47 0.84
C ASP A 28 -8.76 11.68 0.36
N ALA A 29 -8.02 12.33 1.27
CA ALA A 29 -7.07 13.38 0.93
C ALA A 29 -5.93 12.87 0.04
N ALA A 30 -5.38 11.68 0.32
CA ALA A 30 -4.36 11.05 -0.53
C ALA A 30 -4.88 10.80 -1.95
N ARG A 31 -6.10 10.26 -2.07
CA ARG A 31 -6.76 10.03 -3.37
C ARG A 31 -7.02 11.34 -4.10
N GLN A 32 -7.41 12.39 -3.39
CA GLN A 32 -7.62 13.72 -3.97
C GLN A 32 -6.33 14.32 -4.50
N ARG A 33 -5.22 14.26 -3.75
CA ARG A 33 -3.88 14.72 -4.20
C ARG A 33 -3.41 13.96 -5.43
N ALA A 34 -3.64 12.65 -5.46
CA ALA A 34 -3.34 11.80 -6.61
C ALA A 34 -4.39 11.94 -7.74
N GLY A 35 -5.40 12.80 -7.62
CA GLY A 35 -6.41 13.03 -8.66
C GLY A 35 -7.18 11.77 -9.07
N ILE A 36 -7.42 10.84 -8.13
CA ILE A 36 -8.10 9.56 -8.41
C ILE A 36 -9.61 9.77 -8.41
N LEU A 37 -10.25 9.51 -9.55
CA LEU A 37 -11.70 9.56 -9.71
C LEU A 37 -12.34 8.15 -9.58
N PRO A 38 -13.65 8.08 -9.28
CA PRO A 38 -14.38 6.80 -9.32
C PRO A 38 -14.27 6.12 -10.69
N GLY A 39 -13.89 4.85 -10.70
CA GLY A 39 -13.72 4.06 -11.93
C GLY A 39 -12.28 4.03 -12.47
N ASP A 40 -11.39 4.88 -11.97
CA ASP A 40 -10.01 4.89 -12.41
C ASP A 40 -9.27 3.59 -12.06
N LEU A 41 -8.44 3.12 -13.00
CA LEU A 41 -7.42 2.12 -12.74
C LEU A 41 -6.15 2.81 -12.19
N LYS A 42 -6.34 3.58 -11.12
CA LYS A 42 -5.30 4.34 -10.43
C LYS A 42 -5.41 4.13 -8.93
N GLU A 43 -4.26 4.09 -8.27
CA GLU A 43 -4.16 3.99 -6.82
C GLU A 43 -2.98 4.79 -6.30
N VAL A 44 -3.05 5.24 -5.05
CA VAL A 44 -2.01 6.00 -4.36
C VAL A 44 -1.35 5.13 -3.29
N LEU A 45 -0.03 5.03 -3.34
CA LEU A 45 0.81 4.36 -2.36
C LEU A 45 1.13 5.33 -1.22
N LEU A 46 0.96 4.86 0.01
CA LEU A 46 1.11 5.65 1.23
C LEU A 46 2.39 5.25 1.97
N TYR A 47 2.92 6.21 2.70
CA TYR A 47 4.06 6.04 3.60
C TYR A 47 3.83 6.81 4.89
N ASN A 48 4.46 6.37 5.98
CA ASN A 48 4.33 6.99 7.30
C ASN A 48 5.27 8.20 7.49
N GLU A 49 5.21 8.83 8.66
CA GLU A 49 6.06 9.97 9.01
C GLU A 49 7.58 9.69 8.97
N ASN A 50 7.98 8.42 9.01
CA ASN A 50 9.38 7.98 8.93
C ASN A 50 9.83 7.66 7.49
N GLY A 51 8.99 7.95 6.49
CA GLY A 51 9.27 7.63 5.09
C GLY A 51 9.12 6.14 4.75
N GLU A 52 8.46 5.34 5.59
CA GLU A 52 8.30 3.90 5.38
C GLU A 52 6.97 3.60 4.70
N MET A 53 7.00 2.79 3.65
CA MET A 53 5.78 2.36 2.95
C MET A 53 4.83 1.62 3.90
N THR A 54 3.53 1.89 3.76
CA THR A 54 2.48 1.28 4.59
C THR A 54 1.54 0.43 3.74
N GLU A 55 0.67 1.09 2.98
CA GLU A 55 -0.36 0.48 2.16
C GLU A 55 -0.79 1.45 1.04
N ALA A 56 -1.91 1.15 0.38
CA ALA A 56 -2.58 2.05 -0.55
C ALA A 56 -3.93 2.49 0.00
N SER A 57 -4.60 3.47 -0.63
CA SER A 57 -5.82 4.07 -0.04
C SER A 57 -6.96 3.08 0.23
N ILE A 58 -7.06 1.99 -0.53
CA ILE A 58 -8.08 0.94 -0.36
C ILE A 58 -7.52 -0.49 -0.34
N SER A 59 -6.19 -0.67 -0.33
CA SER A 59 -5.57 -2.01 -0.44
C SER A 59 -4.27 -2.08 0.35
N ASN A 60 -3.94 -3.24 0.91
CA ASN A 60 -2.55 -3.52 1.30
C ASN A 60 -1.67 -3.71 0.06
N VAL A 61 -0.36 -3.59 0.26
CA VAL A 61 0.64 -3.66 -0.81
C VAL A 61 1.69 -4.73 -0.54
N ALA A 62 2.21 -5.33 -1.60
CA ALA A 62 3.44 -6.10 -1.55
C ALA A 62 4.35 -5.74 -2.72
N PHE A 63 5.64 -5.59 -2.43
CA PHE A 63 6.70 -5.24 -3.36
C PHE A 63 7.53 -6.48 -3.68
N PHE A 64 8.06 -6.60 -4.89
CA PHE A 64 8.90 -7.73 -5.24
C PHE A 64 10.36 -7.45 -4.85
N ARG A 65 10.89 -8.17 -3.86
CA ARG A 65 12.26 -8.02 -3.34
C ARG A 65 12.88 -9.39 -3.14
N GLU A 66 14.14 -9.56 -3.52
CA GLU A 66 14.91 -10.78 -3.26
C GLU A 66 14.18 -12.08 -3.67
N SER A 67 13.49 -12.05 -4.82
CA SER A 67 12.67 -13.16 -5.37
C SER A 67 11.37 -13.49 -4.61
N TYR A 68 10.95 -12.64 -3.65
CA TYR A 68 9.71 -12.80 -2.91
C TYR A 68 8.84 -11.55 -2.97
N TRP A 69 7.53 -11.73 -2.81
CA TRP A 69 6.62 -10.64 -2.52
C TRP A 69 6.71 -10.30 -1.03
N VAL A 70 7.12 -9.07 -0.71
CA VAL A 70 7.25 -8.57 0.66
C VAL A 70 6.24 -7.47 0.92
N THR A 71 5.48 -7.56 2.01
CA THR A 71 4.52 -6.54 2.44
C THR A 71 5.10 -5.76 3.62
N PRO A 72 4.83 -4.44 3.74
CA PRO A 72 5.15 -3.71 4.95
C PRO A 72 4.59 -4.41 6.21
N PRO A 73 5.36 -4.50 7.29
CA PRO A 73 4.87 -5.09 8.54
C PRO A 73 3.85 -4.18 9.21
N SER A 74 2.89 -4.75 9.94
CA SER A 74 1.79 -3.99 10.58
C SER A 74 2.29 -2.86 11.50
N SER A 75 3.52 -2.97 12.02
CA SER A 75 4.18 -1.93 12.82
C SER A 75 4.41 -0.61 12.07
N THR A 76 4.40 -0.59 10.72
CA THR A 76 4.49 0.66 9.95
C THR A 76 3.21 1.49 10.01
N GLY A 77 2.12 0.91 10.53
CA GLY A 77 0.84 1.58 10.68
C GLY A 77 -0.21 1.16 9.65
N CYS A 78 0.10 0.23 8.75
CA CYS A 78 -0.85 -0.29 7.77
C CYS A 78 -1.95 -1.15 8.41
N LEU A 79 -3.12 -1.17 7.77
CA LEU A 79 -4.23 -2.02 8.14
C LEU A 79 -3.84 -3.51 8.09
N PRO A 80 -4.14 -4.32 9.13
CA PRO A 80 -3.97 -5.77 9.10
C PRO A 80 -5.08 -6.40 8.24
N GLY A 81 -5.06 -6.17 6.93
CA GLY A 81 -6.13 -6.59 6.03
C GLY A 81 -6.25 -8.11 5.93
N VAL A 82 -7.49 -8.60 5.80
CA VAL A 82 -7.81 -10.04 5.85
C VAL A 82 -7.14 -10.84 4.74
N LEU A 83 -7.09 -10.31 3.51
CA LEU A 83 -6.42 -11.00 2.40
C LEU A 83 -4.88 -10.98 2.57
N ARG A 84 -4.32 -9.88 3.09
CA ARG A 84 -2.90 -9.82 3.45
C ARG A 84 -2.55 -10.89 4.48
N ALA A 85 -3.35 -11.01 5.55
CA ALA A 85 -3.15 -12.01 6.58
C ALA A 85 -3.20 -13.43 6.01
N TRP A 86 -4.20 -13.73 5.18
CA TRP A 86 -4.30 -15.01 4.50
C TRP A 86 -3.09 -15.30 3.61
N LEU A 87 -2.64 -14.34 2.79
CA LEU A 87 -1.45 -14.51 1.93
C LEU A 87 -0.16 -14.76 2.72
N LEU A 88 -0.01 -14.12 3.89
CA LEU A 88 1.09 -14.36 4.81
C LEU A 88 1.05 -15.79 5.38
N GLU A 89 -0.13 -16.23 5.85
CA GLU A 89 -0.34 -17.60 6.35
C GLU A 89 -0.05 -18.66 5.29
N GLN A 90 -0.44 -18.41 4.04
CA GLN A 90 -0.17 -19.30 2.91
C GLN A 90 1.28 -19.22 2.38
N GLY A 91 2.14 -18.39 2.97
CA GLY A 91 3.52 -18.19 2.52
C GLY A 91 3.65 -17.60 1.11
N ARG A 92 2.60 -16.95 0.59
CA ARG A 92 2.57 -16.33 -0.75
C ARG A 92 3.23 -14.95 -0.75
N ILE A 93 3.16 -14.27 0.39
CA ILE A 93 3.91 -13.05 0.68
C ILE A 93 4.61 -13.19 2.03
N ARG A 94 5.58 -12.33 2.33
CA ARG A 94 6.28 -12.26 3.61
C ARG A 94 6.23 -10.85 4.16
N GLU A 95 6.29 -10.67 5.47
CA GLU A 95 6.59 -9.34 6.00
C GLU A 95 8.04 -8.98 5.67
N ALA A 96 8.29 -7.73 5.29
CA ALA A 96 9.63 -7.25 5.01
C ALA A 96 10.48 -7.26 6.29
N THR A 97 11.69 -7.83 6.21
CA THR A 97 12.66 -7.88 7.32
C THR A 97 13.26 -6.50 7.59
N SER A 98 13.53 -5.73 6.53
CA SER A 98 13.87 -4.32 6.57
C SER A 98 12.66 -3.46 6.22
N ARG A 99 12.65 -2.22 6.70
CA ARG A 99 11.63 -1.23 6.33
C ARG A 99 11.80 -0.85 4.86
N ILE A 100 10.71 -0.86 4.11
CA ILE A 100 10.68 -0.41 2.72
C ILE A 100 10.55 1.11 2.76
N LYS A 101 11.59 1.85 2.37
CA LYS A 101 11.50 3.32 2.31
C LYS A 101 10.84 3.75 1.01
N LYS A 102 10.15 4.88 1.03
CA LYS A 102 9.55 5.47 -0.18
C LYS A 102 10.60 5.73 -1.27
N ASP A 103 11.82 6.09 -0.87
CA ASP A 103 12.93 6.40 -1.78
C ASP A 103 13.53 5.14 -2.42
N ASP A 104 13.19 3.94 -1.92
CA ASP A 104 13.58 2.66 -2.52
C ASP A 104 12.59 2.18 -3.60
N VAL A 105 11.41 2.81 -3.69
CA VAL A 105 10.38 2.47 -4.67
C VAL A 105 10.66 3.23 -5.95
N ARG A 106 10.77 2.51 -7.08
CA ARG A 106 11.19 3.12 -8.36
C ARG A 106 10.06 3.15 -9.37
N GLU A 107 10.13 4.11 -10.29
CA GLU A 107 9.24 4.15 -11.43
C GLU A 107 9.33 2.85 -12.23
N GLY A 108 8.17 2.36 -12.66
CA GLY A 108 8.06 1.12 -13.43
C GLY A 108 8.06 -0.15 -12.58
N GLU A 109 8.23 -0.04 -11.27
CA GLU A 109 8.18 -1.19 -10.37
C GLU A 109 6.77 -1.78 -10.29
N TRP A 110 6.69 -3.11 -10.25
CA TRP A 110 5.44 -3.83 -10.03
C TRP A 110 5.14 -3.97 -8.54
N VAL A 111 3.93 -3.59 -8.15
CA VAL A 111 3.41 -3.75 -6.78
C VAL A 111 2.11 -4.54 -6.85
N MET A 112 2.00 -5.53 -5.98
CA MET A 112 0.76 -6.27 -5.75
C MET A 112 -0.14 -5.47 -4.81
N LEU A 113 -1.37 -5.21 -5.24
CA LEU A 113 -2.44 -4.66 -4.42
C LEU A 113 -3.35 -5.79 -3.94
N THR A 114 -3.69 -5.78 -2.66
CA THR A 114 -4.53 -6.84 -2.06
C THR A 114 -5.63 -6.25 -1.20
N ASN A 115 -6.88 -6.67 -1.43
CA ASN A 115 -7.99 -6.46 -0.50
C ASN A 115 -9.04 -7.57 -0.61
N GLY A 116 -9.92 -7.69 0.39
CA GLY A 116 -10.93 -8.76 0.46
C GLY A 116 -12.07 -8.68 -0.54
N VAL A 117 -12.17 -7.61 -1.36
CA VAL A 117 -13.25 -7.42 -2.35
C VAL A 117 -12.75 -7.71 -3.76
N HIS A 118 -11.57 -7.20 -4.10
CA HIS A 118 -11.00 -7.21 -5.44
C HIS A 118 -9.90 -8.27 -5.62
N GLY A 119 -9.55 -9.00 -4.57
CA GLY A 119 -8.50 -10.03 -4.60
C GLY A 119 -7.11 -9.42 -4.73
N CYS A 120 -6.24 -10.14 -5.45
CA CYS A 120 -4.90 -9.67 -5.80
C CYS A 120 -4.93 -9.02 -7.18
N ARG A 121 -4.41 -7.80 -7.28
CA ARG A 121 -4.22 -7.09 -8.55
C ARG A 121 -2.80 -6.56 -8.63
N PHE A 122 -2.34 -6.26 -9.84
CA PHE A 122 -1.04 -5.65 -10.05
C PHE A 122 -1.18 -4.22 -10.53
N GLY A 123 -0.36 -3.35 -9.94
CA GLY A 123 -0.13 -1.99 -10.40
C GLY A 123 1.34 -1.75 -10.68
N LYS A 124 1.60 -0.74 -11.50
CA LYS A 124 2.95 -0.29 -11.86
C LYS A 124 3.14 1.13 -11.35
N VAL A 125 4.26 1.37 -10.69
CA VAL A 125 4.61 2.71 -10.16
C VAL A 125 4.85 3.67 -11.33
N VAL A 126 4.26 4.86 -11.25
CA VAL A 126 4.41 5.96 -12.21
C VAL A 126 4.83 7.21 -11.44
N GLY A 127 5.87 7.91 -11.90
CA GLY A 127 6.35 9.15 -11.27
C GLY A 127 6.90 8.98 -9.84
N ALA A 128 7.82 8.04 -9.63
CA ALA A 128 8.56 7.88 -8.37
C ALA A 128 9.74 8.86 -8.27
#